data_AF-R9M976-F1
#
_entry.id   AF-R9M976-F1
#
_cell.length_a   1.000
_cell.length_b   1.000
_cell.length_c   1.000
_cell.angle_alpha   90.00
_cell.angle_beta   90.00
_cell.angle_gamma   90.00
#
_symmetry.space_group_name_H-M   'P 1'
#
loop_
_entity.id
_entity.type
_entity.pdbx_description
1 polymer ?
#
loop_
_entity_poly.entity_id
_entity_poly.type
_entity_poly.pdbx_seq_one_letter_code
_entity_poly.pdbx_strand_id
1 'polypeptide(L)'
;MSAERLLYAIGDIQEEFIREAAPGYAVSRRRSWPWAAALAACLALVLLIARAWLSPAYDRPAGNNAQADSSPPAENGLFADSETPPAAGVDDPGCSGDWAPSLTVDGVTYVVSSHGISAECPEGFAYAGETAVSGHDDLLPYYINPERPEWVYVYQECCDQQTQESYMGYVRYVESVLQGLTLLRYQGEVYVYLNDTYYLPYYTEVAPEDQARYDAVPYDCVLQELPAGFEPVGKTVYDGQDLVPTSELGSNRLPEQQVLANPAEPDILLRRYYPNGLSGPAYWVFVRYQ
;
A
#
# COMPACT_ATOMS: atom_id res chain seq x y z
N MET A 1 19.53 58.57 4.07
CA MET A 1 20.56 58.33 5.10
C MET A 1 21.84 57.90 4.38
N SER A 2 22.99 58.45 4.72
CA SER A 2 24.29 58.12 4.09
C SER A 2 24.92 56.86 4.71
N ALA A 3 25.69 56.10 3.91
CA ALA A 3 26.36 54.85 4.31
C ALA A 3 27.25 54.99 5.56
N GLU A 4 27.74 56.19 5.84
CA GLU A 4 28.54 56.51 7.03
C GLU A 4 27.74 56.39 8.35
N ARG A 5 26.42 56.58 8.31
CA ARG A 5 25.56 56.39 9.49
C ARG A 5 25.27 54.92 9.80
N LEU A 6 25.33 54.05 8.80
CA LEU A 6 25.20 52.59 8.99
C LEU A 6 26.47 52.01 9.62
N LEU A 7 27.64 52.48 9.19
CA LEU A 7 28.93 52.02 9.73
C LEU A 7 29.20 52.53 11.16
N TYR A 8 28.63 53.67 11.56
CA TYR A 8 28.71 54.15 12.95
C TYR A 8 27.73 53.40 13.89
N ALA A 9 26.62 52.87 13.35
CA ALA A 9 25.63 52.11 14.12
C ALA A 9 26.03 50.63 14.32
N ILE A 10 26.87 50.09 13.42
CA ILE A 10 27.45 48.76 13.50
C ILE A 10 28.82 48.93 14.19
N GLY A 11 28.78 49.14 15.51
CA GLY A 11 30.00 49.20 16.33
C GLY A 11 30.82 47.91 16.23
N ASP A 12 32.14 48.08 16.37
CA ASP A 12 33.20 47.05 16.37
C ASP A 12 32.74 45.67 16.89
N ILE A 13 32.63 44.69 15.98
CA ILE A 13 32.40 43.30 16.36
C ILE A 13 33.74 42.76 16.86
N GLN A 14 33.84 42.52 18.16
CA GLN A 14 35.07 41.98 18.75
C GLN A 14 35.36 40.56 18.25
N GLU A 15 36.60 40.36 17.80
CA GLU A 15 37.13 39.16 17.14
C GLU A 15 37.03 37.88 17.99
N GLU A 16 36.77 38.02 19.29
CA GLU A 16 36.58 36.93 20.25
C GLU A 16 35.28 36.14 20.04
N PHE A 17 34.23 36.75 19.47
CA PHE A 17 32.94 36.07 19.21
C PHE A 17 32.93 35.26 17.91
N ILE A 18 33.91 35.43 17.02
CA ILE A 18 34.02 34.64 15.78
C ILE A 18 34.64 33.26 16.06
N ARG A 19 35.39 33.10 17.16
CA ARG A 19 36.01 31.81 17.52
C ARG A 19 35.05 30.80 18.18
N GLU A 20 33.85 31.22 18.56
CA GLU A 20 32.84 30.32 19.14
C GLU A 20 31.94 29.65 18.07
N ALA A 21 32.03 30.09 16.81
CA ALA A 21 31.22 29.58 15.69
C ALA A 21 31.96 28.62 14.72
N ALA A 22 33.19 28.18 15.05
CA ALA A 22 33.91 27.19 14.24
C ALA A 22 34.00 25.85 14.99
N PRO A 23 33.35 24.77 14.51
CA PRO A 23 33.57 23.46 15.09
C PRO A 23 35.02 23.01 14.82
N GLY A 24 35.77 22.81 15.89
CA GLY A 24 37.16 22.36 15.85
C GLY A 24 37.30 20.99 15.18
N TYR A 25 38.41 20.83 14.45
CA TYR A 25 38.85 19.57 13.86
C TYR A 25 39.00 18.48 14.94
N ALA A 26 37.97 17.63 15.07
CA ALA A 26 38.02 16.43 15.89
C ALA A 26 38.50 15.24 15.04
N VAL A 27 39.64 14.67 15.44
CA VAL A 27 40.23 13.43 14.92
C VAL A 27 39.18 12.31 14.96
N SER A 28 38.90 11.70 13.81
CA SER A 28 37.93 10.62 13.67
C SER A 28 38.44 9.33 14.34
N ARG A 29 38.00 9.09 15.59
CA ARG A 29 38.07 7.75 16.18
C ARG A 29 37.02 6.88 15.49
N ARG A 30 37.45 6.01 14.57
CA ARG A 30 36.63 4.92 14.04
C ARG A 30 36.20 4.02 15.20
N ARG A 31 35.01 4.27 15.72
CA ARG A 31 34.29 3.37 16.64
C ARG A 31 33.50 2.41 15.76
N SER A 32 34.05 1.23 15.51
CA SER A 32 33.36 0.15 14.80
C SER A 32 32.13 -0.28 15.62
N TRP A 33 30.97 0.23 15.25
CA TRP A 33 29.67 -0.06 15.87
C TRP A 33 29.15 -1.42 15.34
N PRO A 34 28.67 -2.34 16.18
CA PRO A 34 28.54 -3.77 15.87
C PRO A 34 27.30 -4.17 15.04
N TRP A 35 26.93 -3.40 14.01
CA TRP A 35 25.84 -3.80 13.11
C TRP A 35 26.16 -5.10 12.36
N ALA A 36 27.45 -5.35 12.08
CA ALA A 36 27.92 -6.61 11.48
C ALA A 36 27.69 -7.84 12.40
N ALA A 37 27.71 -7.66 13.73
CA ALA A 37 27.45 -8.76 14.66
C ALA A 37 25.94 -9.07 14.78
N ALA A 38 25.09 -8.06 14.66
CA ALA A 38 23.64 -8.23 14.65
C ALA A 38 23.15 -8.90 13.35
N LEU A 39 23.70 -8.51 12.19
CA LEU A 39 23.41 -9.15 10.90
C LEU A 39 23.85 -10.62 10.86
N ALA A 40 25.02 -10.94 11.43
CA ALA A 40 25.50 -12.32 11.50
C ALA A 40 24.58 -13.22 12.36
N ALA A 41 24.00 -12.68 13.45
CA ALA A 41 23.06 -13.42 14.29
C ALA A 41 21.71 -13.67 13.60
N CYS A 42 21.18 -12.68 12.87
CA CYS A 42 19.94 -12.85 12.10
C CYS A 42 20.11 -13.85 10.95
N LEU A 43 21.25 -13.82 10.25
CA LEU A 43 21.53 -14.76 9.16
C LEU A 43 21.74 -16.19 9.70
N ALA A 44 22.36 -16.35 10.87
CA ALA A 44 22.46 -17.66 11.55
C ALA A 44 21.09 -18.20 11.98
N LEU A 45 20.16 -17.35 12.43
CA LEU A 45 18.80 -17.74 12.79
C LEU A 45 18.00 -18.21 11.57
N VAL A 46 18.10 -17.49 10.45
CA VAL A 46 17.45 -17.87 9.17
C VAL A 46 18.00 -19.19 8.64
N LEU A 47 19.32 -19.42 8.74
CA LEU A 47 19.94 -20.69 8.32
C LEU A 47 19.58 -21.86 9.24
N LEU A 48 19.38 -21.64 10.54
CA LEU A 48 18.91 -22.67 11.47
C LEU A 48 17.44 -23.04 11.24
N ILE A 49 16.58 -22.05 10.91
CA ILE A 49 15.19 -22.29 10.52
C ILE A 49 15.16 -23.04 9.18
N ALA A 50 15.95 -22.64 8.18
CA ALA A 50 16.03 -23.35 6.90
C ALA A 50 16.53 -24.81 7.04
N ARG A 51 17.43 -25.08 8.00
CA ARG A 51 17.88 -26.44 8.32
C ARG A 51 16.84 -27.29 9.06
N ALA A 52 15.96 -26.69 9.86
CA ALA A 52 14.89 -27.40 10.55
C ALA A 52 13.75 -27.83 9.61
N TRP A 53 13.61 -27.15 8.47
CA TRP A 53 12.65 -27.52 7.41
C TRP A 53 13.23 -28.47 6.36
N LEU A 54 14.54 -28.75 6.41
CA LEU A 54 15.20 -29.74 5.54
C LEU A 54 16.02 -30.75 6.35
N SER A 55 15.37 -31.81 6.83
CA SER A 55 15.86 -33.20 6.90
C SER A 55 14.82 -34.14 7.53
N PRO A 56 14.87 -35.47 7.29
CA PRO A 56 15.09 -36.18 6.04
C PRO A 56 13.94 -37.17 5.72
N ALA A 57 13.95 -37.65 4.48
CA ALA A 57 13.48 -38.96 4.01
C ALA A 57 12.40 -39.72 4.83
N TYR A 58 11.25 -39.85 4.18
CA TYR A 58 10.25 -40.89 4.40
C TYR A 58 10.90 -42.27 4.58
N ASP A 59 10.82 -42.84 5.78
CA ASP A 59 11.05 -44.26 6.01
C ASP A 59 9.84 -45.05 5.49
N ARG A 60 10.10 -45.92 4.52
CA ARG A 60 9.16 -46.89 3.98
C ARG A 60 9.26 -48.19 4.79
N PRO A 61 8.15 -48.81 5.19
CA PRO A 61 8.09 -50.26 5.34
C PRO A 61 7.46 -50.89 4.08
N ALA A 62 8.14 -51.90 3.56
CA ALA A 62 7.64 -52.82 2.55
C ALA A 62 6.59 -53.77 3.14
N GLY A 63 5.59 -54.19 2.35
CA GLY A 63 4.62 -55.20 2.78
C GLY A 63 3.43 -55.50 1.86
N ASN A 64 3.71 -56.02 0.67
CA ASN A 64 3.02 -57.12 -0.05
C ASN A 64 1.50 -57.11 -0.40
N ASN A 65 1.29 -57.24 -1.73
CA ASN A 65 0.39 -58.15 -2.46
C ASN A 65 -1.15 -57.95 -2.42
N ALA A 66 -1.72 -57.52 -3.55
CA ALA A 66 -2.55 -58.37 -4.43
C ALA A 66 -2.89 -57.64 -5.74
N GLN A 67 -2.75 -58.35 -6.86
CA GLN A 67 -2.96 -57.93 -8.24
C GLN A 67 -4.25 -58.56 -8.78
N ALA A 68 -5.08 -57.78 -9.46
CA ALA A 68 -6.07 -58.11 -10.51
C ALA A 68 -7.08 -56.94 -10.54
N ASP A 69 -7.56 -56.38 -11.64
CA ASP A 69 -7.37 -56.57 -13.08
C ASP A 69 -8.12 -55.38 -13.74
N SER A 70 -7.74 -55.00 -14.97
CA SER A 70 -8.45 -54.18 -15.99
C SER A 70 -7.64 -53.01 -16.58
N SER A 71 -7.36 -53.15 -17.88
CA SER A 71 -6.55 -52.32 -18.79
C SER A 71 -7.26 -51.06 -19.37
N PRO A 72 -6.53 -50.14 -20.06
CA PRO A 72 -6.83 -48.69 -20.29
C PRO A 72 -7.14 -48.39 -21.81
N PRO A 73 -7.03 -47.18 -22.47
CA PRO A 73 -6.23 -45.93 -22.27
C PRO A 73 -7.00 -44.56 -22.35
N ALA A 74 -6.52 -43.47 -21.71
CA ALA A 74 -5.78 -42.26 -22.21
C ALA A 74 -6.49 -41.48 -23.35
N GLU A 75 -6.59 -40.13 -23.41
CA GLU A 75 -5.63 -39.01 -23.21
C GLU A 75 -6.39 -37.68 -22.88
N ASN A 76 -5.99 -36.91 -21.85
CA ASN A 76 -5.29 -35.60 -21.80
C ASN A 76 -5.83 -34.45 -22.71
N GLY A 77 -5.94 -33.16 -22.31
CA GLY A 77 -5.29 -32.41 -21.23
C GLY A 77 -6.17 -31.26 -20.65
N LEU A 78 -6.02 -30.94 -19.37
CA LEU A 78 -5.05 -30.00 -18.75
C LEU A 78 -5.66 -28.60 -18.51
N PHE A 79 -6.40 -28.52 -17.40
CA PHE A 79 -6.47 -27.31 -16.58
C PHE A 79 -5.26 -27.33 -15.64
N ALA A 80 -4.55 -26.20 -15.52
CA ALA A 80 -3.60 -25.99 -14.44
C ALA A 80 -3.67 -24.51 -14.02
N ASP A 81 -4.44 -24.28 -12.96
CA ASP A 81 -4.31 -23.12 -12.11
C ASP A 81 -2.92 -23.15 -11.45
N SER A 82 -2.21 -22.03 -11.46
CA SER A 82 -1.00 -21.83 -10.66
C SER A 82 -1.13 -20.51 -9.91
N GLU A 83 -1.65 -20.62 -8.68
CA GLU A 83 -1.46 -19.62 -7.65
C GLU A 83 0.00 -19.68 -7.17
N THR A 84 0.75 -18.61 -7.40
CA THR A 84 2.03 -18.35 -6.72
C THR A 84 1.94 -16.97 -6.06
N PRO A 85 2.22 -16.82 -4.76
CA PRO A 85 2.21 -15.51 -4.12
C PRO A 85 3.44 -14.70 -4.57
N PRO A 86 3.33 -13.38 -4.86
CA PRO A 86 4.49 -12.60 -5.22
C PRO A 86 5.42 -12.46 -4.00
N ALA A 87 6.68 -12.83 -4.21
CA ALA A 87 7.73 -12.79 -3.22
C ALA A 87 8.08 -11.34 -2.85
N ALA A 88 8.36 -11.13 -1.56
CA ALA A 88 8.83 -9.87 -1.02
C ALA A 88 10.27 -9.55 -1.47
N GLY A 89 10.44 -8.31 -1.95
CA GLY A 89 11.63 -7.44 -2.02
C GLY A 89 13.04 -8.04 -2.11
N VAL A 90 13.77 -7.67 -3.17
CA VAL A 90 15.21 -7.40 -3.14
C VAL A 90 15.52 -6.21 -4.07
N ASP A 91 16.41 -5.34 -3.57
CA ASP A 91 16.75 -3.99 -4.01
C ASP A 91 17.14 -3.81 -5.49
N ASP A 92 16.61 -2.74 -6.08
CA ASP A 92 16.85 -2.25 -7.45
C ASP A 92 18.14 -1.42 -7.54
N PRO A 93 19.05 -1.69 -8.49
CA PRO A 93 20.10 -0.76 -8.90
C PRO A 93 19.69 -0.10 -10.22
N GLY A 94 18.74 0.85 -10.18
CA GLY A 94 18.31 1.59 -11.38
C GLY A 94 17.50 2.86 -11.08
N CYS A 95 16.67 2.88 -10.05
CA CYS A 95 15.82 4.02 -9.72
C CYS A 95 16.39 4.83 -8.55
N SER A 96 17.23 5.82 -8.83
CA SER A 96 17.70 6.76 -7.82
C SER A 96 16.64 7.84 -7.53
N GLY A 97 15.93 7.74 -6.40
CA GLY A 97 15.38 8.90 -5.68
C GLY A 97 13.86 8.99 -5.50
N ASP A 98 13.37 8.35 -4.43
CA ASP A 98 12.41 8.86 -3.43
C ASP A 98 10.91 9.07 -3.67
N TRP A 99 10.32 9.01 -4.87
CA TRP A 99 8.84 8.97 -4.98
C TRP A 99 8.35 8.05 -6.11
N ALA A 100 7.26 7.32 -5.86
CA ALA A 100 6.60 6.52 -6.88
C ALA A 100 6.17 7.41 -8.07
N PRO A 101 6.28 6.94 -9.33
CA PRO A 101 5.83 7.68 -10.49
C PRO A 101 4.43 8.27 -10.30
N SER A 102 4.26 9.53 -10.69
CA SER A 102 3.03 10.29 -10.52
C SER A 102 2.78 11.25 -11.68
N LEU A 103 1.54 11.66 -11.85
CA LEU A 103 1.11 12.69 -12.78
C LEU A 103 0.02 13.56 -12.15
N THR A 104 -0.26 14.71 -12.76
CA THR A 104 -1.39 15.56 -12.35
C THR A 104 -2.29 15.84 -13.55
N VAL A 105 -3.60 15.62 -13.38
CA VAL A 105 -4.64 15.92 -14.36
C VAL A 105 -5.69 16.77 -13.67
N ASP A 106 -6.00 17.94 -14.24
CA ASP A 106 -7.03 18.86 -13.72
C ASP A 106 -6.90 19.19 -12.21
N GLY A 107 -5.66 19.24 -11.71
CA GLY A 107 -5.35 19.52 -10.30
C GLY A 107 -5.42 18.32 -9.36
N VAL A 108 -5.76 17.14 -9.87
CA VAL A 108 -5.77 15.87 -9.13
C VAL A 108 -4.45 15.13 -9.38
N THR A 109 -3.78 14.72 -8.32
CA THR A 109 -2.54 13.94 -8.39
C THR A 109 -2.85 12.45 -8.40
N TYR A 110 -2.29 11.74 -9.38
CA TYR A 110 -2.37 10.30 -9.51
C TYR A 110 -0.99 9.68 -9.35
N VAL A 111 -0.91 8.57 -8.63
CA VAL A 111 0.32 7.82 -8.36
C VAL A 111 0.19 6.42 -8.94
N VAL A 112 1.30 5.85 -9.40
CA VAL A 112 1.29 4.51 -10.00
C VAL A 112 0.73 3.49 -9.01
N SER A 113 -0.22 2.68 -9.46
CA SER A 113 -0.76 1.60 -8.67
C SER A 113 0.11 0.36 -8.82
N SER A 114 0.30 -0.37 -7.72
CA SER A 114 0.90 -1.71 -7.77
C SER A 114 0.03 -2.74 -8.50
N HIS A 115 -1.19 -2.37 -8.89
CA HIS A 115 -2.10 -3.22 -9.64
C HIS A 115 -2.49 -2.55 -10.96
N GLY A 116 -2.56 -3.35 -12.02
CA GLY A 116 -3.16 -2.91 -13.29
C GLY A 116 -2.15 -2.47 -14.34
N ILE A 117 -1.39 -3.42 -14.87
CA ILE A 117 -0.76 -3.29 -16.19
C ILE A 117 -1.61 -4.09 -17.18
N SER A 118 -1.94 -3.49 -18.31
CA SER A 118 -2.67 -4.14 -19.40
C SER A 118 -1.94 -3.97 -20.72
N ALA A 119 -1.98 -4.99 -21.58
CA ALA A 119 -1.46 -4.90 -22.94
C ALA A 119 -2.39 -4.09 -23.86
N GLU A 120 -3.69 -4.10 -23.57
CA GLU A 120 -4.73 -3.39 -24.32
C GLU A 120 -5.31 -2.25 -23.49
N CYS A 121 -5.85 -1.22 -24.15
CA CYS A 121 -6.53 -0.13 -23.48
C CYS A 121 -7.73 -0.69 -22.70
N PRO A 122 -7.80 -0.51 -21.37
CA PRO A 122 -8.89 -1.06 -20.57
C PRO A 122 -10.26 -0.55 -21.00
N GLU A 123 -11.28 -1.40 -20.83
CA GLU A 123 -12.66 -1.08 -21.22
C GLU A 123 -13.16 0.21 -20.53
N GLY A 124 -13.82 1.07 -21.30
CA GLY A 124 -14.35 2.35 -20.84
C GLY A 124 -13.30 3.48 -20.75
N PHE A 125 -12.01 3.18 -20.89
CA PHE A 125 -10.96 4.21 -20.95
C PHE A 125 -10.74 4.69 -22.38
N ALA A 126 -10.62 6.00 -22.55
CA ALA A 126 -10.39 6.65 -23.83
C ALA A 126 -9.22 7.63 -23.75
N TYR A 127 -8.52 7.80 -24.88
CA TYR A 127 -7.40 8.73 -25.00
C TYR A 127 -7.84 10.15 -24.64
N ALA A 128 -7.11 10.78 -23.72
CA ALA A 128 -7.42 12.09 -23.17
C ALA A 128 -6.38 13.17 -23.51
N GLY A 129 -5.19 12.75 -23.99
CA GLY A 129 -4.11 13.65 -24.36
C GLY A 129 -2.76 13.09 -23.98
N GLU A 130 -1.78 13.99 -23.85
CA GLU A 130 -0.45 13.68 -23.35
C GLU A 130 -0.20 14.50 -22.08
N THR A 131 0.52 13.92 -21.11
CA THR A 131 0.77 14.56 -19.82
C THR A 131 2.19 14.25 -19.32
N ALA A 132 2.70 15.13 -18.45
CA ALA A 132 3.98 14.92 -17.81
C ALA A 132 3.85 13.87 -16.71
N VAL A 133 4.72 12.87 -16.72
CA VAL A 133 4.81 11.84 -15.69
C VAL A 133 6.18 11.94 -15.03
N SER A 134 6.23 11.97 -13.70
CA SER A 134 7.49 12.08 -12.98
C SER A 134 8.43 10.92 -13.33
N GLY A 135 9.69 11.22 -13.63
CA GLY A 135 10.67 10.22 -14.06
C GLY A 135 10.70 9.96 -15.56
N HIS A 136 9.87 10.65 -16.34
CA HIS A 136 9.92 10.63 -17.81
C HIS A 136 10.26 12.02 -18.37
N ASP A 137 11.12 12.05 -19.38
CA ASP A 137 11.53 13.29 -20.06
C ASP A 137 10.49 13.77 -21.09
N ASP A 138 9.76 12.82 -21.69
CA ASP A 138 8.73 13.08 -22.70
C ASP A 138 7.32 13.07 -22.09
N LEU A 139 6.38 13.76 -22.74
CA LEU A 139 4.97 13.65 -22.41
C LEU A 139 4.44 12.27 -22.83
N LEU A 140 3.65 11.64 -21.97
CA LEU A 140 3.12 10.31 -22.21
C LEU A 140 1.62 10.34 -22.50
N PRO A 141 1.12 9.52 -23.44
CA PRO A 141 -0.31 9.35 -23.68
C PRO A 141 -1.04 8.87 -22.43
N TYR A 142 -2.13 9.54 -22.07
CA TYR A 142 -2.97 9.13 -20.94
C TYR A 142 -4.44 8.97 -21.34
N TYR A 143 -5.14 8.15 -20.56
CA TYR A 143 -6.47 7.65 -20.85
C TYR A 143 -7.33 7.74 -19.59
N ILE A 144 -8.56 8.23 -19.74
CA ILE A 144 -9.49 8.47 -18.64
C ILE A 144 -10.81 7.72 -18.88
N ASN A 145 -11.52 7.44 -17.80
CA ASN A 145 -12.89 6.95 -17.83
C ASN A 145 -13.76 7.84 -16.92
N PRO A 146 -14.76 8.57 -17.44
CA PRO A 146 -15.64 9.40 -16.63
C PRO A 146 -16.43 8.64 -15.56
N GLU A 147 -16.64 7.34 -15.74
CA GLU A 147 -17.29 6.47 -14.74
C GLU A 147 -16.32 5.97 -13.66
N ARG A 148 -15.01 6.20 -13.85
CA ARG A 148 -13.94 5.85 -12.91
C ARG A 148 -12.90 6.98 -12.83
N PRO A 149 -13.29 8.18 -12.37
CA PRO A 149 -12.41 9.36 -12.33
C PRO A 149 -11.19 9.18 -11.41
N GLU A 150 -11.24 8.21 -10.49
CA GLU A 150 -10.16 7.87 -9.57
C GLU A 150 -8.97 7.22 -10.28
N TRP A 151 -9.15 6.74 -11.51
CA TRP A 151 -8.16 6.02 -12.28
C TRP A 151 -7.77 6.77 -13.55
N VAL A 152 -6.47 6.75 -13.84
CA VAL A 152 -5.91 7.14 -15.12
C VAL A 152 -5.03 6.01 -15.62
N TYR A 153 -5.05 5.73 -16.91
CA TYR A 153 -4.07 4.86 -17.52
C TYR A 153 -3.06 5.67 -18.32
N VAL A 154 -1.79 5.36 -18.17
CA VAL A 154 -0.70 5.93 -18.98
C VAL A 154 -0.15 4.83 -19.87
N TYR A 155 -0.01 5.11 -21.17
CA TYR A 155 0.63 4.20 -22.09
C TYR A 155 2.14 4.45 -22.10
N GLN A 156 2.90 3.55 -21.50
CA GLN A 156 4.33 3.72 -21.25
C GLN A 156 5.12 2.43 -21.44
N GLU A 157 6.45 2.57 -21.52
CA GLU A 157 7.35 1.42 -21.52
C GLU A 157 7.36 0.79 -20.11
N CYS A 158 7.21 -0.53 -20.11
CA CYS A 158 7.24 -1.41 -18.95
C CYS A 158 8.38 -2.41 -19.14
N CYS A 159 8.90 -2.93 -18.03
CA CYS A 159 9.89 -4.00 -18.04
C CYS A 159 9.28 -5.27 -17.42
N ASP A 160 9.36 -6.39 -18.14
CA ASP A 160 9.06 -7.69 -17.56
C ASP A 160 10.19 -8.09 -16.61
N GLN A 161 9.89 -8.23 -15.32
CA GLN A 161 10.93 -8.52 -14.32
C GLN A 161 11.57 -9.91 -14.49
N GLN A 162 10.87 -10.87 -15.11
CA GLN A 162 11.40 -12.22 -15.30
C GLN A 162 12.29 -12.30 -16.54
N THR A 163 11.86 -11.71 -17.66
CA THR A 163 12.60 -11.80 -18.94
C THR A 163 13.56 -10.63 -19.15
N GLN A 164 13.38 -9.52 -18.41
CA GLN A 164 14.08 -8.24 -18.60
C GLN A 164 13.80 -7.61 -19.97
N GLU A 165 12.70 -8.00 -20.63
CA GLU A 165 12.29 -7.42 -21.89
C GLU A 165 11.41 -6.20 -21.68
N SER A 166 11.66 -5.16 -22.48
CA SER A 166 10.81 -3.98 -22.57
C SER A 166 9.58 -4.23 -23.43
N TYR A 167 8.44 -3.73 -22.99
CA TYR A 167 7.20 -3.73 -23.78
C TYR A 167 6.38 -2.48 -23.47
N MET A 168 5.48 -2.09 -24.35
CA MET A 168 4.55 -1.01 -24.07
C MET A 168 3.30 -1.54 -23.40
N GLY A 169 2.85 -0.88 -22.34
CA GLY A 169 1.66 -1.26 -21.59
C GLY A 169 0.87 -0.05 -21.09
N TYR A 170 -0.41 -0.28 -20.83
CA TYR A 170 -1.29 0.64 -20.13
C TYR A 170 -1.11 0.42 -18.63
N VAL A 171 -0.47 1.36 -17.97
CA VAL A 171 -0.17 1.33 -16.53
C VAL A 171 -1.20 2.16 -15.79
N ARG A 172 -1.84 1.56 -14.78
CA ARG A 172 -2.83 2.23 -13.95
C ARG A 172 -2.17 3.16 -12.93
N TYR A 173 -2.62 4.39 -12.91
CA TYR A 173 -2.39 5.38 -11.87
C TYR A 173 -3.71 5.64 -11.15
N VAL A 174 -3.63 5.82 -9.84
CA VAL A 174 -4.79 6.00 -8.96
C VAL A 174 -4.65 7.30 -8.21
N GLU A 175 -5.77 7.95 -7.92
CA GLU A 175 -5.76 9.18 -7.13
C GLU A 175 -4.99 8.96 -5.82
N SER A 176 -4.04 9.86 -5.53
CA SER A 176 -3.08 9.66 -4.43
C SER A 176 -3.76 9.51 -3.08
N VAL A 177 -4.90 10.18 -2.87
CA VAL A 177 -5.66 10.08 -1.62
C VAL A 177 -6.18 8.67 -1.38
N LEU A 178 -6.52 7.91 -2.43
CA LEU A 178 -7.03 6.55 -2.31
C LEU A 178 -5.93 5.53 -2.06
N GLN A 179 -4.66 5.91 -2.28
CA GLN A 179 -3.54 5.03 -2.06
C GLN A 179 -3.45 4.67 -0.57
N GLY A 180 -3.74 3.41 -0.26
CA GLY A 180 -3.67 2.91 1.11
C GLY A 180 -4.98 3.00 1.90
N LEU A 181 -6.02 3.67 1.40
CA LEU A 181 -7.31 3.71 2.09
C LEU A 181 -8.06 2.40 1.96
N THR A 182 -8.58 1.94 3.09
CA THR A 182 -9.56 0.86 3.16
C THR A 182 -10.95 1.48 3.25
N LEU A 183 -11.74 1.34 2.20
CA LEU A 183 -13.07 1.93 2.08
C LEU A 183 -14.17 0.86 2.09
N LEU A 184 -15.31 1.21 2.69
CA LEU A 184 -16.52 0.40 2.77
C LEU A 184 -17.73 1.28 2.46
N ARG A 185 -18.68 0.80 1.66
CA ARG A 185 -19.93 1.49 1.40
C ARG A 185 -21.10 0.83 2.13
N TYR A 186 -21.95 1.62 2.77
CA TYR A 186 -23.14 1.13 3.46
C TYR A 186 -24.24 2.19 3.45
N GLN A 187 -25.47 1.80 3.06
CA GLN A 187 -26.63 2.70 2.98
C GLN A 187 -26.38 3.98 2.19
N GLY A 188 -25.58 3.90 1.12
CA GLY A 188 -25.26 5.04 0.27
C GLY A 188 -24.07 5.90 0.72
N GLU A 189 -23.58 5.70 1.95
CA GLU A 189 -22.46 6.43 2.51
C GLU A 189 -21.16 5.63 2.38
N VAL A 190 -20.04 6.34 2.23
CA VAL A 190 -18.69 5.74 2.24
C VAL A 190 -18.10 5.87 3.63
N TYR A 191 -17.41 4.84 4.08
CA TYR A 191 -16.72 4.77 5.35
C TYR A 191 -15.25 4.40 5.10
N VAL A 192 -14.37 5.04 5.86
CA VAL A 192 -12.93 4.79 5.82
C VAL A 192 -12.50 4.07 7.10
N TYR A 193 -11.56 3.14 6.98
CA TYR A 193 -10.95 2.50 8.13
C TYR A 193 -10.26 3.57 8.99
N LEU A 194 -10.59 3.64 10.28
CA LEU A 194 -10.17 4.71 11.18
C LEU A 194 -8.65 4.87 11.22
N ASN A 195 -7.89 3.77 11.17
CA ASN A 195 -6.44 3.81 11.15
C ASN A 195 -5.86 4.57 9.94
N ASP A 196 -6.56 4.52 8.80
CA ASP A 196 -6.08 5.10 7.56
C ASP A 196 -6.29 6.63 7.55
N THR A 197 -7.21 7.15 8.39
CA THR A 197 -7.47 8.60 8.53
C THR A 197 -6.27 9.39 9.02
N TYR A 198 -5.39 8.77 9.82
CA TYR A 198 -4.15 9.38 10.29
C TYR A 198 -3.24 9.86 9.15
N TYR A 199 -3.33 9.20 7.99
CA TYR A 199 -2.48 9.51 6.85
C TYR A 199 -3.12 10.50 5.86
N LEU A 200 -4.41 10.78 5.97
CA LEU A 200 -5.11 11.68 5.04
C LEU A 200 -4.47 13.07 4.93
N PRO A 201 -4.08 13.74 6.04
CA PRO A 201 -3.46 15.07 5.96
C PRO A 201 -2.10 15.10 5.23
N TYR A 202 -1.48 13.95 5.00
CA TYR A 202 -0.22 13.85 4.24
C TYR A 202 -0.47 13.69 2.73
N TYR A 203 -1.67 13.27 2.33
CA TYR A 203 -2.02 12.99 0.93
C TYR A 203 -3.01 13.97 0.33
N THR A 204 -3.81 14.63 1.17
CA THR A 204 -4.83 15.59 0.74
C THR A 204 -5.09 16.66 1.80
N GLU A 205 -5.71 17.76 1.38
CA GLU A 205 -6.29 18.72 2.30
C GLU A 205 -7.53 18.09 2.96
N VAL A 206 -7.49 17.97 4.28
CA VAL A 206 -8.62 17.48 5.09
C VAL A 206 -9.23 18.69 5.78
N ALA A 207 -10.54 18.87 5.66
CA ALA A 207 -11.22 19.96 6.36
C ALA A 207 -11.05 19.77 7.88
N PRO A 208 -10.81 20.84 8.67
CA PRO A 208 -10.64 20.72 10.12
C PRO A 208 -11.84 20.05 10.81
N GLU A 209 -13.04 20.18 10.25
CA GLU A 209 -14.26 19.55 10.76
C GLU A 209 -14.28 18.03 10.55
N ASP A 210 -13.72 17.54 9.44
CA ASP A 210 -13.62 16.10 9.17
C ASP A 210 -12.53 15.47 10.04
N GLN A 211 -11.37 16.14 10.18
CA GLN A 211 -10.33 15.69 11.09
C GLN A 211 -10.84 15.63 12.53
N ALA A 212 -11.55 16.67 13.00
CA ALA A 212 -12.14 16.68 14.32
C ALA A 212 -13.17 15.55 14.54
N ARG A 213 -13.90 15.15 13.48
CA ARG A 213 -14.82 14.01 13.52
C ARG A 213 -14.06 12.69 13.71
N TYR A 214 -12.98 12.49 12.97
CA TYR A 214 -12.12 11.30 13.12
C TYR A 214 -11.50 11.23 14.51
N ASP A 215 -10.99 12.36 15.01
CA ASP A 215 -10.38 12.47 16.34
C ASP A 215 -11.39 12.27 17.48
N ALA A 216 -12.68 12.52 17.23
CA ALA A 216 -13.76 12.37 18.20
C ALA A 216 -14.33 10.94 18.30
N VAL A 217 -13.89 10.01 17.45
CA VAL A 217 -14.36 8.61 17.50
C VAL A 217 -13.97 7.98 18.85
N PRO A 218 -14.92 7.42 19.62
CA PRO A 218 -14.66 6.95 20.99
C PRO A 218 -14.00 5.55 21.04
N TYR A 219 -13.40 5.11 19.94
CA TYR A 219 -12.88 3.76 19.75
C TYR A 219 -11.46 3.78 19.22
N ASP A 220 -10.65 2.82 19.67
CA ASP A 220 -9.42 2.48 18.97
C ASP A 220 -9.75 1.93 17.58
N CYS A 221 -8.83 2.05 16.62
CA CYS A 221 -9.06 1.58 15.24
C CYS A 221 -9.31 0.06 15.16
N VAL A 222 -8.85 -0.72 16.16
CA VAL A 222 -9.10 -2.15 16.26
C VAL A 222 -9.59 -2.51 17.67
N LEU A 223 -10.79 -3.07 17.75
CA LEU A 223 -11.39 -3.54 19.01
C LEU A 223 -11.24 -5.05 19.16
N GLN A 224 -11.01 -5.53 20.38
CA GLN A 224 -10.97 -6.96 20.71
C GLN A 224 -12.34 -7.48 21.18
N GLU A 225 -13.21 -6.60 21.63
CA GLU A 225 -14.56 -6.92 22.10
C GLU A 225 -15.59 -6.16 21.26
N LEU A 226 -16.77 -6.77 21.09
CA LEU A 226 -17.86 -6.15 20.34
C LEU A 226 -18.63 -5.19 21.27
N PRO A 227 -18.67 -3.88 20.96
CA PRO A 227 -19.50 -2.94 21.71
C PRO A 227 -21.00 -3.28 21.59
N ALA A 228 -21.77 -2.91 22.61
CA ALA A 228 -23.21 -3.13 22.62
C ALA A 228 -23.91 -2.35 21.49
N GLY A 229 -24.98 -2.92 20.93
CA GLY A 229 -25.80 -2.28 19.91
C GLY A 229 -25.35 -2.50 18.46
N PHE A 230 -24.15 -3.03 18.24
CA PHE A 230 -23.68 -3.39 16.89
C PHE A 230 -24.24 -4.75 16.47
N GLU A 231 -25.01 -4.76 15.37
CA GLU A 231 -25.65 -5.94 14.81
C GLU A 231 -25.13 -6.26 13.41
N PRO A 232 -25.03 -7.56 13.02
CA PRO A 232 -24.63 -7.95 11.67
C PRO A 232 -25.58 -7.41 10.60
N VAL A 233 -25.04 -6.72 9.59
CA VAL A 233 -25.84 -6.14 8.47
C VAL A 233 -25.57 -6.79 7.13
N GLY A 234 -24.48 -7.54 7.01
CA GLY A 234 -24.13 -8.29 5.81
C GLY A 234 -22.63 -8.48 5.66
N LYS A 235 -22.19 -8.99 4.52
CA LYS A 235 -20.78 -9.21 4.22
C LYS A 235 -20.29 -8.26 3.13
N THR A 236 -19.01 -7.92 3.19
CA THR A 236 -18.38 -7.08 2.18
C THR A 236 -18.38 -7.76 0.80
N VAL A 237 -18.72 -7.00 -0.23
CA VAL A 237 -18.58 -7.34 -1.64
C VAL A 237 -17.33 -6.63 -2.16
N TYR A 238 -16.51 -7.31 -2.95
CA TYR A 238 -15.30 -6.69 -3.48
C TYR A 238 -15.60 -5.93 -4.78
N ASP A 239 -15.35 -4.62 -4.77
CA ASP A 239 -15.58 -3.75 -5.94
C ASP A 239 -14.30 -3.56 -6.78
N GLY A 240 -13.13 -3.68 -6.17
CA GLY A 240 -11.83 -3.53 -6.83
C GLY A 240 -10.79 -2.82 -5.95
N GLN A 241 -9.51 -3.02 -6.22
CA GLN A 241 -8.43 -2.30 -5.52
C GLN A 241 -8.41 -0.83 -5.94
N ASP A 242 -8.10 0.03 -4.96
CA ASP A 242 -7.75 1.44 -5.17
C ASP A 242 -8.87 2.25 -5.85
N LEU A 243 -10.13 1.98 -5.52
CA LEU A 243 -11.30 2.75 -5.98
C LEU A 243 -12.20 3.15 -4.82
N VAL A 244 -13.13 4.07 -5.07
CA VAL A 244 -14.27 4.36 -4.19
C VAL A 244 -15.37 3.33 -4.46
N PRO A 245 -15.76 2.49 -3.46
CA PRO A 245 -16.76 1.46 -3.68
C PRO A 245 -18.13 2.03 -4.07
N THR A 246 -18.85 1.33 -4.93
CA THR A 246 -20.17 1.73 -5.45
C THR A 246 -21.28 0.74 -5.11
N SER A 247 -20.95 -0.52 -4.85
CA SER A 247 -21.91 -1.55 -4.46
C SER A 247 -22.38 -1.35 -3.01
N GLU A 248 -23.57 -1.86 -2.66
CA GLU A 248 -23.96 -1.95 -1.25
C GLU A 248 -23.08 -2.97 -0.54
N LEU A 249 -22.51 -2.61 0.61
CA LEU A 249 -21.43 -3.35 1.27
C LEU A 249 -20.17 -3.52 0.39
N GLY A 250 -20.04 -2.70 -0.66
CA GLY A 250 -18.86 -2.65 -1.51
C GLY A 250 -17.63 -2.26 -0.70
N SER A 251 -16.53 -2.95 -0.94
CA SER A 251 -15.25 -2.70 -0.28
C SER A 251 -14.14 -2.74 -1.31
N ASN A 252 -13.19 -1.81 -1.19
CA ASN A 252 -12.02 -1.78 -2.05
C ASN A 252 -10.94 -2.78 -1.61
N ARG A 253 -11.14 -3.45 -0.46
CA ARG A 253 -10.25 -4.47 0.10
C ARG A 253 -11.02 -5.59 0.79
N LEU A 254 -10.43 -6.79 0.82
CA LEU A 254 -10.88 -7.93 1.64
C LEU A 254 -12.38 -8.26 1.54
N PRO A 255 -12.79 -9.08 0.55
CA PRO A 255 -14.18 -9.55 0.43
C PRO A 255 -14.64 -10.43 1.60
N GLU A 256 -15.96 -10.65 1.66
CA GLU A 256 -16.63 -11.65 2.50
C GLU A 256 -16.48 -11.45 4.02
N GLN A 257 -16.14 -10.23 4.45
CA GLN A 257 -16.01 -9.89 5.87
C GLN A 257 -17.35 -9.43 6.44
N GLN A 258 -17.72 -9.91 7.62
CA GLN A 258 -18.96 -9.51 8.27
C GLN A 258 -18.88 -8.04 8.72
N VAL A 259 -19.83 -7.23 8.26
CA VAL A 259 -20.04 -5.84 8.70
C VAL A 259 -21.11 -5.82 9.79
N LEU A 260 -20.90 -4.96 10.78
CA LEU A 260 -21.83 -4.69 11.85
C LEU A 260 -22.09 -3.19 11.92
N ALA A 261 -23.35 -2.81 12.18
CA ALA A 261 -23.77 -1.43 12.33
C ALA A 261 -24.58 -1.25 13.61
N ASN A 262 -24.54 -0.06 14.18
CA ASN A 262 -25.37 0.33 15.31
C ASN A 262 -26.25 1.53 14.87
N PRO A 263 -27.59 1.39 14.82
CA PRO A 263 -28.46 2.50 14.45
C PRO A 263 -28.36 3.73 15.36
N ALA A 264 -27.87 3.57 16.59
CA ALA A 264 -27.61 4.69 17.50
C ALA A 264 -26.29 5.43 17.19
N GLU A 265 -25.40 4.82 16.40
CA GLU A 265 -24.08 5.35 16.01
C GLU A 265 -23.90 5.21 14.48
N PRO A 266 -24.69 5.92 13.66
CA PRO A 266 -24.73 5.71 12.20
C PRO A 266 -23.44 6.12 11.48
N ASP A 267 -22.56 6.86 12.15
CA ASP A 267 -21.27 7.31 11.60
C ASP A 267 -20.16 6.27 11.79
N ILE A 268 -20.45 5.15 12.46
CA ILE A 268 -19.48 4.11 12.81
C ILE A 268 -19.98 2.74 12.31
N LEU A 269 -19.08 2.03 11.63
CA LEU A 269 -19.25 0.62 11.29
C LEU A 269 -18.13 -0.20 11.89
N LEU A 270 -18.42 -1.46 12.16
CA LEU A 270 -17.40 -2.44 12.54
C LEU A 270 -17.29 -3.49 11.45
N ARG A 271 -16.07 -3.83 11.07
CA ARG A 271 -15.81 -4.99 10.21
C ARG A 271 -15.11 -6.06 11.04
N ARG A 272 -15.75 -7.21 11.17
CA ARG A 272 -15.14 -8.37 11.83
C ARG A 272 -13.99 -8.90 10.99
N TYR A 273 -12.85 -9.10 11.62
CA TYR A 273 -11.61 -9.57 11.03
C TYR A 273 -11.00 -10.67 11.91
N TYR A 274 -10.39 -11.68 11.31
CA TYR A 274 -9.74 -12.79 12.01
C TYR A 274 -8.25 -12.79 11.67
N PRO A 275 -7.38 -12.15 12.49
CA PRO A 275 -5.97 -11.99 12.16
C PRO A 275 -5.24 -13.32 11.94
N ASN A 276 -5.56 -14.34 12.74
CA ASN A 276 -4.86 -15.63 12.75
C ASN A 276 -5.78 -16.84 12.98
N GLY A 277 -7.11 -16.66 12.91
CA GLY A 277 -8.13 -17.70 13.16
C GLY A 277 -8.21 -18.23 14.61
N LEU A 278 -7.14 -18.13 15.41
CA LEU A 278 -7.00 -18.72 16.73
C LEU A 278 -7.26 -17.74 17.89
N SER A 279 -7.20 -16.43 17.66
CA SER A 279 -7.21 -15.38 18.70
C SER A 279 -8.57 -14.71 18.92
N GLY A 280 -9.66 -15.31 18.43
CA GLY A 280 -10.98 -14.65 18.40
C GLY A 280 -11.07 -13.55 17.32
N PRO A 281 -12.29 -13.01 17.08
CA PRO A 281 -12.48 -11.91 16.14
C PRO A 281 -11.95 -10.59 16.69
N ALA A 282 -11.23 -9.84 15.86
CA ALA A 282 -11.00 -8.42 16.04
C ALA A 282 -12.04 -7.63 15.21
N TYR A 283 -12.28 -6.38 15.56
CA TYR A 283 -13.22 -5.51 14.86
C TYR A 283 -12.50 -4.25 14.41
N TRP A 284 -12.38 -4.06 13.09
CA TRP A 284 -11.85 -2.83 12.53
C TRP A 284 -12.94 -1.77 12.56
N VAL A 285 -12.60 -0.60 13.07
CA VAL A 285 -13.52 0.53 13.16
C VAL A 285 -13.46 1.34 11.88
N PHE A 286 -14.61 1.52 11.25
CA PHE A 286 -14.80 2.34 10.07
C PHE A 286 -15.62 3.57 10.46
N VAL A 287 -15.21 4.74 10.00
CA VAL A 287 -15.87 6.02 10.26
C VAL A 287 -16.35 6.62 8.94
N ARG A 288 -17.49 7.30 8.93
CA ARG A 288 -18.03 7.92 7.71
C ARG A 288 -16.99 8.87 7.08
N TYR A 289 -16.69 8.63 5.81
CA TYR A 289 -15.81 9.43 4.97
C TYR A 289 -16.64 10.53 4.31
N GLN A 290 -16.20 11.78 4.42
CA GLN A 290 -16.86 12.97 3.88
C GLN A 290 -15.84 13.85 3.17
#